data_AF-A0A954T3M3-F1
#
_entry.id   AF-A0A954T3M3-F1
#
_cell.length_a   1.000
_cell.length_b   1.000
_cell.length_c   1.000
_cell.angle_alpha   90.00
_cell.angle_beta   90.00
_cell.angle_gamma   90.00
#
_symmetry.space_group_name_H-M   'P 1'
#
loop_
_entity.id
_entity.type
_entity.pdbx_description
1 polymer ?
#
loop_
_entity_poly.entity_id
_entity_poly.type
_entity_poly.pdbx_seq_one_letter_code
_entity_poly.pdbx_strand_id
1 'polypeptide(L)'
;DTADLDRIAALAERFDAFMLLDEAHATGVLGASGRGLHEQCATRSDRWVIVGTLSKALGASGGFVAGNSRAIELVLNRARAYMFSTAVPEATCAAALAALDVVRQEPRRRTELADLAQWLRGELRQLGWQRLGSTQIIPLRVGDPSLAVELSRDLAEHGFYVPAIRPPAVPEGESLLRISLSAAHTREQLKPLLDFLATRAPRS
;
A
#
# COMPACT_ATOMS: atom_id res chain seq x y z
N ASP A 1 2.60 0.99 -9.22
CA ASP A 1 2.56 2.36 -9.73
C ASP A 1 2.29 3.27 -8.56
N THR A 2 2.76 4.51 -8.63
CA THR A 2 2.58 5.54 -7.61
C THR A 2 2.03 6.78 -8.31
N ALA A 3 1.13 7.51 -7.65
CA ALA A 3 0.62 8.75 -8.21
C ALA A 3 1.74 9.78 -8.42
N ASP A 4 1.70 10.50 -9.54
CA ASP A 4 2.59 11.64 -9.82
C ASP A 4 2.14 12.84 -8.99
N LEU A 5 2.53 12.84 -7.71
CA LEU A 5 2.06 13.82 -6.75
C LEU A 5 2.57 15.23 -7.04
N ASP A 6 3.75 15.39 -7.64
CA ASP A 6 4.24 16.72 -8.04
C ASP A 6 3.37 17.33 -9.14
N ARG A 7 3.01 16.53 -10.16
CA ARG A 7 2.09 16.99 -11.20
C ARG A 7 0.70 17.29 -10.65
N ILE A 8 0.18 16.44 -9.76
CA ILE A 8 -1.14 16.66 -9.15
C ILE A 8 -1.11 17.92 -8.26
N ALA A 9 -0.05 18.12 -7.47
CA ALA A 9 0.12 19.31 -6.64
C ALA A 9 0.21 20.58 -7.48
N ALA A 10 0.94 20.57 -8.60
CA ALA A 10 1.03 21.69 -9.52
C ALA A 10 -0.33 22.05 -10.14
N LEU A 11 -1.14 21.04 -10.47
CA LEU A 11 -2.52 21.26 -10.94
C LEU A 11 -3.39 21.84 -9.82
N ALA A 12 -3.32 21.29 -8.61
CA ALA A 12 -4.08 21.79 -7.47
C ALA A 12 -3.75 23.26 -7.19
N GLU A 13 -2.48 23.64 -7.26
CA GLU A 13 -2.07 25.05 -7.11
C GLU A 13 -2.62 25.93 -8.24
N ARG A 14 -2.49 25.48 -9.51
CA ARG A 14 -2.98 26.23 -10.67
C ARG A 14 -4.49 26.50 -10.62
N PHE A 15 -5.26 25.57 -10.07
CA PHE A 15 -6.72 25.63 -10.01
C PHE A 15 -7.28 26.03 -8.64
N ASP A 16 -6.42 26.48 -7.71
CA ASP A 16 -6.81 26.81 -6.32
C ASP A 16 -7.65 25.72 -5.64
N ALA A 17 -7.24 24.46 -5.82
CA ALA A 17 -7.96 23.28 -5.35
C ALA A 17 -7.34 22.69 -4.08
N PHE A 18 -8.19 22.08 -3.24
CA PHE A 18 -7.73 21.19 -2.17
C PHE A 18 -7.23 19.86 -2.75
N MET A 19 -6.21 19.31 -2.11
CA MET A 19 -5.68 17.99 -2.47
C MET A 19 -5.96 17.01 -1.32
N LEU A 20 -6.77 15.99 -1.57
CA LEU A 20 -7.05 14.89 -0.64
C LEU A 20 -6.22 13.67 -1.01
N LEU A 21 -5.34 13.22 -0.11
CA LEU A 21 -4.41 12.11 -0.36
C LEU A 21 -4.75 10.95 0.55
N ASP A 22 -5.10 9.80 -0.03
CA ASP A 22 -5.14 8.54 0.70
C ASP A 22 -3.76 7.87 0.71
N GLU A 23 -3.14 7.89 1.88
CA GLU A 23 -1.81 7.36 2.16
C GLU A 23 -1.86 5.99 2.85
N ALA A 24 -2.98 5.26 2.77
CA ALA A 24 -3.16 4.00 3.49
C ALA A 24 -2.09 2.95 3.18
N HIS A 25 -1.65 2.83 1.92
CA HIS A 25 -0.62 1.88 1.50
C HIS A 25 0.81 2.43 1.59
N ALA A 26 0.96 3.69 1.98
CA ALA A 26 2.22 4.42 1.94
C ALA A 26 2.69 4.86 3.34
N THR A 27 1.78 5.18 4.26
CA THR A 27 2.09 5.46 5.67
C THR A 27 2.87 4.29 6.28
N GLY A 28 4.00 4.58 6.91
CA GLY A 28 4.96 3.62 7.47
C GLY A 28 5.93 3.01 6.45
N VAL A 29 5.62 3.06 5.15
CA VAL A 29 6.29 2.26 4.10
C VAL A 29 6.98 3.11 3.03
N LEU A 30 6.48 4.30 2.71
CA LEU A 30 7.07 5.19 1.71
C LEU A 30 7.57 6.48 2.37
N GLY A 31 8.48 7.16 1.69
CA GLY A 31 9.17 8.33 2.21
C GLY A 31 10.35 7.98 3.11
N ALA A 32 11.30 8.92 3.22
CA ALA A 32 12.50 8.72 4.03
C ALA A 32 12.14 8.45 5.50
N SER A 33 11.20 9.22 6.05
CA SER A 33 10.75 9.06 7.44
C SER A 33 9.49 8.21 7.64
N GLY A 34 8.94 7.63 6.57
CA GLY A 34 7.75 6.77 6.67
C GLY A 34 6.42 7.51 6.83
N ARG A 35 6.37 8.83 6.59
CA ARG A 35 5.12 9.62 6.63
C ARG A 35 4.23 9.36 5.41
N GLY A 36 4.78 8.81 4.33
CA GLY A 36 4.02 8.54 3.12
C GLY A 36 4.72 8.94 1.82
N LEU A 37 4.03 8.72 0.71
CA LEU A 37 4.49 9.06 -0.64
C LEU A 37 4.67 10.57 -0.79
N HIS A 38 3.81 11.37 -0.15
CA HIS A 38 3.88 12.83 -0.21
C HIS A 38 5.21 13.41 0.36
N GLU A 39 6.02 12.61 1.04
CA GLU A 39 7.38 13.02 1.43
C GLU A 39 8.29 13.30 0.24
N GLN A 40 8.04 12.64 -0.89
CA GLN A 40 8.85 12.77 -2.10
C GLN A 40 8.51 14.03 -2.90
N CYS A 41 7.37 14.67 -2.62
CA CYS A 41 6.99 15.90 -3.30
C CYS A 41 7.92 17.04 -2.93
N ALA A 42 8.34 17.80 -3.94
CA ALA A 42 9.14 19.01 -3.72
C ALA A 42 8.28 20.14 -3.11
N THR A 43 6.99 20.16 -3.44
CA THR A 43 6.05 21.18 -2.97
C THR A 43 5.36 20.73 -1.69
N ARG A 44 5.11 21.68 -0.78
CA ARG A 44 4.21 21.51 0.36
C ARG A 44 3.13 22.58 0.27
N SER A 45 1.92 22.26 0.68
CA SER A 45 0.81 23.22 0.68
C SER A 45 -0.08 22.97 1.89
N ASP A 46 -0.58 24.06 2.48
CA ASP A 46 -1.58 23.99 3.55
C ASP A 46 -2.94 23.49 3.04
N ARG A 47 -3.15 23.42 1.72
CA ARG A 47 -4.38 22.89 1.10
C ARG A 47 -4.38 21.36 0.97
N TRP A 48 -3.40 20.68 1.56
CA TRP A 48 -3.34 19.22 1.57
C TRP A 48 -4.05 18.64 2.78
N VAL A 49 -4.89 17.64 2.53
CA VAL A 49 -5.52 16.82 3.55
C VAL A 49 -5.09 15.38 3.28
N ILE A 50 -4.39 14.79 4.23
CA ILE A 50 -3.92 13.41 4.17
C ILE A 50 -4.87 12.56 4.99
N VAL A 51 -5.36 11.48 4.41
CA VAL A 51 -6.10 10.44 5.11
C VAL A 51 -5.30 9.16 5.09
N GLY A 52 -5.42 8.37 6.14
CA GLY A 52 -4.72 7.09 6.22
C GLY A 52 -5.39 6.13 7.19
N THR A 53 -4.83 4.94 7.26
CA THR A 53 -5.32 3.88 8.14
C THR A 53 -4.25 3.42 9.11
N LEU A 54 -4.69 3.03 10.30
CA LEU A 54 -3.85 2.40 11.30
C LEU A 54 -3.75 0.88 11.09
N SER A 55 -4.56 0.29 10.20
CA SER A 55 -4.69 -1.17 10.05
C SER A 55 -3.76 -1.86 9.06
N LYS A 56 -2.85 -1.11 8.44
CA LYS A 56 -1.86 -1.64 7.49
C LYS A 56 -0.50 -1.71 8.15
N ALA A 57 0.45 -0.87 7.72
CA ALA A 57 1.82 -0.89 8.23
C ALA A 57 1.92 -0.61 9.74
N LEU A 58 0.92 0.07 10.32
CA LEU A 58 0.87 0.40 11.74
C LEU A 58 0.24 -0.70 12.62
N GLY A 59 -0.30 -1.77 12.04
CA GLY A 59 -0.74 -2.97 12.78
C GLY A 59 -1.84 -2.77 13.83
N ALA A 60 -2.55 -1.64 13.81
CA ALA A 60 -3.60 -1.31 14.76
C ALA A 60 -4.98 -1.25 14.06
N SER A 61 -5.95 -0.51 14.59
CA SER A 61 -7.26 -0.32 13.95
C SER A 61 -7.66 1.14 14.01
N GLY A 62 -8.42 1.59 13.01
CA GLY A 62 -8.85 2.98 12.86
C GLY A 62 -8.24 3.67 11.64
N GLY A 63 -8.55 4.97 11.55
CA GLY A 63 -8.06 5.87 10.52
C GLY A 63 -7.72 7.23 11.10
N PHE A 64 -7.02 8.03 10.32
CA PHE A 64 -6.64 9.39 10.71
C PHE A 64 -6.83 10.36 9.55
N VAL A 65 -6.97 11.63 9.90
CA VAL A 65 -6.89 12.77 8.99
C VAL A 65 -5.78 13.68 9.50
N ALA A 66 -4.88 14.10 8.62
CA ALA A 66 -3.80 15.03 8.89
C ALA A 66 -3.86 16.18 7.89
N GLY A 67 -3.59 17.40 8.35
CA GLY A 67 -3.67 18.61 7.54
C GLY A 67 -3.48 19.84 8.42
N ASN A 68 -3.73 21.03 7.85
CA ASN A 68 -3.69 22.25 8.64
C ASN A 68 -4.79 22.27 9.73
N SER A 69 -4.60 23.11 10.75
CA SER A 69 -5.51 23.19 11.91
C SER A 69 -6.97 23.49 11.52
N ARG A 70 -7.20 24.37 10.53
CA ARG A 70 -8.54 24.72 10.05
C ARG A 70 -9.25 23.54 9.38
N ALA A 71 -8.52 22.74 8.61
CA ALA A 71 -9.04 21.53 7.98
C ALA A 71 -9.43 20.49 9.04
N ILE A 72 -8.59 20.29 10.05
CA ILE A 72 -8.88 19.39 11.17
C ILE A 72 -10.09 19.88 11.98
N GLU A 73 -10.14 21.18 12.30
CA GLU A 73 -11.27 21.77 13.01
C GLU A 73 -12.59 21.60 12.22
N LEU A 74 -12.55 21.78 10.90
CA LEU A 74 -13.70 21.55 10.04
C LEU A 74 -14.17 20.08 10.12
N VAL A 75 -13.25 19.12 10.04
CA VAL A 75 -13.58 17.69 10.16
C VAL A 75 -14.20 17.39 11.52
N LEU A 76 -13.60 17.87 12.61
CA LEU A 76 -14.10 17.64 13.97
C LEU A 76 -15.53 18.18 14.16
N ASN A 77 -15.84 19.34 13.57
CA ASN A 77 -17.14 20.01 13.74
C ASN A 77 -18.22 19.61 12.73
N ARG A 78 -17.85 18.99 11.59
CA ARG A 78 -18.79 18.71 10.49
C ARG A 78 -18.89 17.24 10.10
N ALA A 79 -17.87 16.42 10.36
CA ALA A 79 -17.90 15.01 9.98
C ALA A 79 -18.84 14.22 10.90
N ARG A 80 -20.03 13.87 10.39
CA ARG A 80 -20.99 13.01 11.10
C ARG A 80 -20.39 11.68 11.53
N ALA A 81 -19.53 11.10 10.68
CA ALA A 81 -18.84 9.84 10.96
C ALA A 81 -17.87 9.93 12.16
N TYR A 82 -17.40 11.13 12.51
CA TYR A 82 -16.61 11.37 13.71
C TYR A 82 -17.52 11.67 14.91
N MET A 83 -18.48 12.59 14.77
CA MET A 83 -19.34 13.05 15.86
C MET A 83 -20.29 11.97 16.41
N PHE A 84 -20.79 11.07 15.56
CA PHE A 84 -21.80 10.08 15.92
C PHE A 84 -21.24 8.66 15.96
N SER A 85 -19.95 8.52 16.31
CA SER A 85 -19.28 7.23 16.44
C SER A 85 -18.55 7.13 17.78
N THR A 86 -18.43 5.91 18.31
CA THR A 86 -17.68 5.66 19.54
C THR A 86 -16.19 5.86 19.29
N ALA A 87 -15.50 6.48 20.25
CA ALA A 87 -14.06 6.67 20.18
C ALA A 87 -13.31 5.33 20.04
N VAL A 88 -12.14 5.38 19.40
CA VAL A 88 -11.25 4.22 19.26
C VAL A 88 -10.80 3.77 20.66
N PRO A 89 -10.79 2.46 20.97
CA PRO A 89 -10.32 1.96 22.27
C PRO A 89 -8.89 2.41 22.59
N GLU A 90 -8.64 2.75 23.86
CA GLU A 90 -7.34 3.25 24.33
C GLU A 90 -6.17 2.32 23.98
N ALA A 91 -6.34 1.01 24.15
CA ALA A 91 -5.33 0.02 23.80
C ALA A 91 -4.94 0.06 22.31
N THR A 92 -5.90 0.32 21.42
CA THR A 92 -5.66 0.46 19.98
C THR A 92 -4.87 1.73 19.68
N CYS A 93 -5.19 2.85 20.36
CA CYS A 93 -4.44 4.09 20.24
C CYS A 93 -2.98 3.91 20.72
N ALA A 94 -2.78 3.24 21.86
CA ALA A 94 -1.45 2.94 22.39
C ALA A 94 -0.62 2.07 21.43
N ALA A 95 -1.23 1.03 20.84
CA ALA A 95 -0.58 0.19 19.82
C ALA A 95 -0.19 1.01 18.58
N ALA A 96 -1.06 1.90 18.11
CA ALA A 96 -0.75 2.77 16.97
C ALA A 96 0.39 3.75 17.27
N LEU A 97 0.46 4.32 18.47
CA LEU A 97 1.56 5.18 18.90
C LEU A 97 2.88 4.40 18.95
N ALA A 98 2.89 3.21 19.53
CA ALA A 98 4.07 2.35 19.56
C ALA A 98 4.53 1.97 18.14
N ALA A 99 3.59 1.68 17.22
CA ALA A 99 3.93 1.41 15.82
C ALA A 99 4.54 2.62 15.11
N LEU A 100 4.06 3.84 15.39
CA LEU A 100 4.67 5.07 14.87
C LEU A 100 6.10 5.27 15.40
N ASP A 101 6.37 4.92 16.65
CA ASP A 101 7.72 4.95 17.21
C ASP A 101 8.64 3.95 16.51
N VAL A 102 8.17 2.72 16.24
CA VAL A 102 8.91 1.74 15.44
C VAL A 102 9.20 2.27 14.03
N VAL A 103 8.22 2.89 13.36
CA VAL A 103 8.42 3.47 12.01
C VAL A 103 9.52 4.53 11.99
N ARG A 104 9.64 5.33 13.07
CA ARG A 104 10.65 6.38 13.23
C ARG A 104 12.03 5.83 13.60
N GLN A 105 12.06 4.88 14.54
CA GLN A 105 13.29 4.36 15.13
C GLN A 105 13.94 3.25 14.31
N GLU A 106 13.18 2.54 13.48
CA GLU A 106 13.67 1.41 12.68
C GLU A 106 13.52 1.65 11.15
N PRO A 107 14.15 2.69 10.57
CA PRO A 107 14.06 2.97 9.13
C PRO A 107 14.55 1.80 8.26
N ARG A 108 15.44 0.94 8.80
CA ARG A 108 15.95 -0.26 8.11
C ARG A 108 14.82 -1.18 7.60
N ARG A 109 13.70 -1.29 8.32
CA ARG A 109 12.59 -2.18 7.92
C ARG A 109 12.00 -1.75 6.58
N ARG A 110 11.95 -0.45 6.35
CA ARG A 110 11.41 0.15 5.12
C ARG A 110 12.38 -0.01 3.97
N THR A 111 13.68 0.18 4.20
CA THR A 111 14.71 -0.04 3.16
C THR A 111 14.82 -1.52 2.79
N GLU A 112 14.85 -2.42 3.78
CA GLU A 112 14.86 -3.88 3.57
C GLU A 112 13.63 -4.35 2.78
N LEU A 113 12.43 -3.83 3.11
CA LEU A 113 11.21 -4.12 2.35
C LEU A 113 11.27 -3.62 0.91
N ALA A 114 11.79 -2.42 0.69
CA ALA A 114 11.95 -1.86 -0.66
C ALA A 114 12.93 -2.68 -1.49
N ASP A 115 14.07 -3.08 -0.92
CA ASP A 115 15.09 -3.92 -1.54
C ASP A 115 14.54 -5.31 -1.87
N LEU A 116 13.79 -5.91 -0.95
CA LEU A 116 13.15 -7.21 -1.17
C LEU A 116 12.11 -7.13 -2.30
N ALA A 117 11.30 -6.08 -2.32
CA ALA A 117 10.31 -5.87 -3.38
C ALA A 117 10.97 -5.62 -4.73
N GLN A 118 12.10 -4.91 -4.77
CA GLN A 118 12.90 -4.71 -5.98
C GLN A 118 13.51 -6.02 -6.48
N TRP A 119 14.11 -6.80 -5.59
CA TRP A 119 14.64 -8.12 -5.92
C TRP A 119 13.55 -9.02 -6.49
N LEU A 120 12.43 -9.19 -5.77
CA LEU A 120 11.34 -10.06 -6.21
C LEU A 120 10.76 -9.61 -7.56
N ARG A 121 10.63 -8.30 -7.79
CA ARG A 121 10.25 -7.76 -9.11
C ARG A 121 11.25 -8.11 -10.21
N GLY A 122 12.54 -8.13 -9.91
CA GLY A 122 13.58 -8.55 -10.85
C GLY A 122 13.40 -10.00 -11.28
N GLU A 123 13.23 -10.90 -10.31
CA GLU A 123 13.02 -12.33 -10.55
C GLU A 123 11.73 -12.59 -11.36
N LEU A 124 10.62 -11.98 -10.95
CA LEU A 124 9.33 -12.11 -11.65
C LEU A 124 9.39 -11.62 -13.10
N ARG A 125 10.16 -10.56 -13.39
CA ARG A 125 10.37 -10.11 -14.78
C ARG A 125 11.14 -11.12 -15.61
N GLN A 126 12.12 -11.81 -15.03
CA GLN A 126 12.85 -12.89 -15.73
C GLN A 126 11.93 -14.06 -16.06
N LEU A 127 10.92 -14.32 -15.22
CA LEU A 127 9.85 -15.29 -15.48
C LEU A 127 8.78 -14.78 -16.48
N GLY A 128 8.96 -13.60 -17.08
CA GLY A 128 8.04 -13.06 -18.08
C GLY A 128 6.86 -12.24 -17.52
N TRP A 129 6.76 -12.07 -16.21
CA TRP A 129 5.72 -11.22 -15.63
C TRP A 129 6.01 -9.73 -15.87
N GLN A 130 4.97 -8.99 -16.26
CA GLN A 130 5.07 -7.55 -16.57
C GLN A 130 4.12 -6.72 -15.70
N ARG A 131 4.29 -5.39 -15.73
CA ARG A 131 3.43 -4.42 -15.01
C ARG A 131 3.34 -4.66 -13.50
N LEU A 132 4.47 -5.02 -12.88
CA LEU A 132 4.61 -5.44 -11.48
C LEU A 132 4.58 -4.29 -10.45
N GLY A 133 4.23 -3.07 -10.85
CA GLY A 133 4.25 -1.90 -9.99
C GLY A 133 5.66 -1.50 -9.50
N SER A 134 5.68 -0.69 -8.44
CA SER A 134 6.88 0.02 -7.95
C SER A 134 7.02 0.01 -6.43
N THR A 135 6.04 -0.54 -5.71
CA THR A 135 5.98 -0.51 -4.23
C THR A 135 6.16 -1.92 -3.66
N GLN A 136 5.88 -2.10 -2.36
CA GLN A 136 5.86 -3.38 -1.66
C GLN A 136 4.70 -4.30 -2.07
N ILE A 137 3.77 -3.79 -2.87
CA ILE A 137 2.65 -4.54 -3.43
C ILE A 137 2.97 -4.85 -4.88
N ILE A 138 3.06 -6.14 -5.19
CA ILE A 138 3.44 -6.64 -6.52
C ILE A 138 2.22 -7.35 -7.13
N PRO A 139 1.52 -6.72 -8.09
CA PRO A 139 0.44 -7.36 -8.82
C PRO A 139 0.99 -8.32 -9.88
N LEU A 140 0.49 -9.56 -9.90
CA LEU A 140 0.66 -10.50 -11.01
C LEU A 140 -0.62 -10.53 -11.83
N ARG A 141 -0.61 -9.89 -13.00
CA ARG A 141 -1.82 -9.78 -13.84
C ARG A 141 -2.09 -11.10 -14.56
N VAL A 142 -3.28 -11.66 -14.31
CA VAL A 142 -3.75 -12.93 -14.89
C VAL A 142 -4.83 -12.70 -15.95
N GLY A 143 -5.62 -11.64 -15.79
CA GLY A 143 -6.69 -11.24 -16.69
C GLY A 143 -8.00 -11.96 -16.38
N ASP A 144 -8.04 -13.27 -16.63
CA ASP A 144 -9.22 -14.09 -16.39
C ASP A 144 -9.49 -14.30 -14.87
N PRO A 145 -10.73 -14.05 -14.39
CA PRO A 145 -11.06 -14.18 -12.97
C PRO A 145 -11.05 -15.62 -12.45
N SER A 146 -11.40 -16.60 -13.30
CA SER A 146 -11.41 -18.01 -12.90
C SER A 146 -9.99 -18.54 -12.76
N LEU A 147 -9.14 -18.23 -13.74
CA LEU A 147 -7.72 -18.56 -13.72
C LEU A 147 -7.00 -17.91 -12.54
N ALA A 148 -7.33 -16.65 -12.21
CA ALA A 148 -6.75 -15.98 -11.04
C ALA A 148 -7.12 -16.72 -9.73
N VAL A 149 -8.37 -17.17 -9.60
CA VAL A 149 -8.82 -17.91 -8.42
C VAL A 149 -8.19 -19.31 -8.35
N GLU A 150 -8.09 -19.99 -9.48
CA GLU A 150 -7.42 -21.30 -9.57
C GLU A 150 -5.95 -21.17 -9.16
N LEU A 151 -5.22 -20.22 -9.74
CA LEU A 151 -3.81 -20.00 -9.40
C LEU A 151 -3.62 -19.61 -7.92
N SER A 152 -4.55 -18.81 -7.36
CA SER A 152 -4.55 -18.47 -5.93
C SER A 152 -4.77 -19.69 -5.04
N ARG A 153 -5.65 -20.62 -5.45
CA ARG A 153 -5.89 -21.88 -4.76
C ARG A 153 -4.67 -22.79 -4.82
N ASP A 154 -4.09 -22.97 -6.01
CA ASP A 154 -2.90 -23.80 -6.18
C ASP A 154 -1.74 -23.27 -5.33
N LEU A 155 -1.53 -21.94 -5.30
CA LEU A 155 -0.54 -21.32 -4.42
C LEU A 155 -0.79 -21.66 -2.95
N ALA A 156 -2.05 -21.61 -2.50
CA ALA A 156 -2.40 -21.93 -1.12
C ALA A 156 -2.12 -23.41 -0.78
N GLU A 157 -2.37 -24.33 -1.71
CA GLU A 157 -2.02 -25.76 -1.57
C GLU A 157 -0.51 -25.98 -1.47
N HIS A 158 0.29 -25.07 -2.04
CA HIS A 158 1.76 -25.06 -1.95
C HIS A 158 2.28 -24.16 -0.81
N GLY A 159 1.42 -23.72 0.11
CA GLY A 159 1.81 -22.97 1.31
C GLY A 159 1.90 -21.45 1.15
N PHE A 160 1.46 -20.91 0.01
CA PHE A 160 1.50 -19.47 -0.28
C PHE A 160 0.11 -18.84 -0.29
N TYR A 161 -0.15 -17.93 0.64
CA TYR A 161 -1.36 -17.12 0.61
C TYR A 161 -1.17 -15.87 -0.27
N VAL A 162 -1.58 -15.96 -1.53
CA VAL A 162 -1.58 -14.83 -2.48
C VAL A 162 -2.99 -14.65 -3.04
N PRO A 163 -3.78 -13.67 -2.55
CA PRO A 163 -5.18 -13.55 -2.91
C PRO A 163 -5.37 -13.08 -4.35
N ALA A 164 -6.35 -13.69 -5.02
CA ALA A 164 -6.89 -13.19 -6.29
C ALA A 164 -7.78 -11.96 -6.06
N ILE A 165 -7.51 -10.91 -6.84
CA ILE A 165 -8.31 -9.70 -6.95
C ILE A 165 -9.00 -9.73 -8.32
N ARG A 166 -10.32 -9.62 -8.33
CA ARG A 166 -11.19 -9.80 -9.49
C ARG A 166 -12.35 -8.79 -9.45
N PRO A 167 -13.13 -8.62 -10.53
CA PRO A 167 -14.32 -7.78 -10.52
C PRO A 167 -15.24 -8.05 -9.31
N PRO A 168 -15.84 -7.00 -8.71
CA PRO A 168 -15.83 -5.59 -9.13
C PRO A 168 -14.63 -4.77 -8.62
N ALA A 169 -13.68 -5.37 -7.90
CA ALA A 169 -12.55 -4.63 -7.30
C ALA A 169 -11.50 -4.17 -8.33
N VAL A 170 -11.47 -4.81 -9.50
CA VAL A 170 -10.69 -4.44 -10.68
C VAL A 170 -11.59 -4.54 -11.92
N PRO A 171 -11.26 -3.84 -13.02
CA PRO A 171 -11.99 -3.97 -14.28
C PRO A 171 -12.04 -5.42 -14.80
N GLU A 172 -13.06 -5.72 -15.62
CA GLU A 172 -13.14 -6.99 -16.36
C GLU A 172 -11.88 -7.21 -17.22
N GLY A 173 -11.38 -8.45 -17.25
CA GLY A 173 -10.14 -8.79 -17.95
C GLY A 173 -8.85 -8.27 -17.29
N GLU A 174 -8.93 -7.69 -16.08
CA GLU A 174 -7.77 -7.20 -15.32
C GLU A 174 -7.56 -7.93 -13.99
N SER A 175 -8.11 -9.14 -13.83
CA SER A 175 -7.90 -9.94 -12.62
C SER A 175 -6.41 -10.19 -12.37
N LEU A 176 -6.02 -10.18 -11.09
CA LEU A 176 -4.61 -10.29 -10.70
C LEU A 176 -4.45 -11.04 -9.38
N LEU A 177 -3.27 -11.59 -9.15
CA LEU A 177 -2.85 -11.97 -7.81
C LEU A 177 -2.11 -10.81 -7.15
N ARG A 178 -2.37 -10.57 -5.86
CA ARG A 178 -1.73 -9.47 -5.12
C ARG A 178 -0.72 -9.98 -4.10
N ILE A 179 0.56 -10.02 -4.48
CA ILE A 179 1.64 -10.28 -3.54
C ILE A 179 1.85 -9.00 -2.70
N SER A 180 1.71 -9.13 -1.38
CA SER A 180 1.91 -8.02 -0.43
C SER A 180 3.08 -8.38 0.49
N LEU A 181 4.23 -7.74 0.30
CA LEU A 181 5.42 -8.05 1.07
C LEU A 181 5.40 -7.37 2.44
N SER A 182 6.04 -8.03 3.40
CA SER A 182 6.38 -7.53 4.72
C SER A 182 7.89 -7.51 4.87
N ALA A 183 8.42 -6.62 5.72
CA ALA A 183 9.84 -6.61 6.08
C ALA A 183 10.28 -7.90 6.79
N ALA A 184 9.34 -8.73 7.24
CA ALA A 184 9.63 -10.03 7.84
C ALA A 184 9.88 -11.15 6.83
N HIS A 185 9.56 -10.95 5.54
CA HIS A 185 9.84 -11.96 4.52
C HIS A 185 11.34 -12.02 4.21
N THR A 186 11.86 -13.23 3.99
CA THR A 186 13.22 -13.44 3.50
C THR A 186 13.21 -13.89 2.03
N ARG A 187 14.36 -13.78 1.36
CA ARG A 187 14.50 -14.27 -0.01
C ARG A 187 14.30 -15.79 -0.07
N GLU A 188 14.75 -16.50 0.95
CA GLU A 188 14.63 -17.95 1.09
C GLU A 188 13.16 -18.39 1.15
N GLN A 189 12.31 -17.63 1.84
CA GLN A 189 10.86 -17.87 1.88
C GLN A 189 10.19 -17.60 0.53
N LEU A 190 10.75 -16.71 -0.29
CA LEU A 190 10.19 -16.30 -1.58
C LEU A 190 10.71 -17.13 -2.77
N LYS A 191 11.82 -17.86 -2.62
CA LYS A 191 12.35 -18.73 -3.69
C LYS A 191 11.35 -19.82 -4.11
N PRO A 192 10.71 -20.58 -3.21
CA PRO A 192 9.76 -21.60 -3.65
C PRO A 192 8.49 -20.99 -4.28
N LEU A 193 8.13 -19.75 -3.93
CA LEU A 193 7.07 -19.01 -4.63
C LEU A 193 7.47 -18.75 -6.09
N LEU A 194 8.71 -18.32 -6.33
CA LEU A 194 9.24 -18.11 -7.67
C LEU A 194 9.29 -19.40 -8.48
N ASP A 195 9.76 -20.49 -7.87
CA ASP A 195 9.82 -21.81 -8.51
C ASP A 195 8.42 -22.26 -8.95
N PHE A 196 7.42 -22.11 -8.07
CA PHE A 196 6.03 -22.40 -8.41
C PHE A 196 5.54 -21.52 -9.58
N LEU A 197 5.75 -20.21 -9.50
CA LEU A 197 5.30 -19.26 -10.53
C LEU A 197 5.99 -19.48 -11.88
N ALA A 198 7.22 -20.00 -11.90
CA ALA A 198 7.93 -20.36 -13.13
C ALA A 198 7.18 -21.45 -13.91
N THR A 199 6.53 -22.41 -13.23
CA THR A 199 5.73 -23.46 -13.87
C THR A 199 4.43 -22.95 -14.50
N ARG A 200 3.97 -21.77 -14.07
CA ARG A 200 2.71 -21.12 -14.48
C ARG A 200 2.95 -19.81 -15.24
N ALA A 201 4.20 -19.53 -15.62
CA ALA A 201 4.57 -18.28 -16.27
C ALA A 201 3.78 -18.07 -17.58
N PRO A 202 3.40 -16.81 -17.90
CA PRO A 202 2.81 -16.51 -19.20
C PRO A 202 3.77 -16.93 -20.30
N ARG A 203 3.40 -17.92 -21.11
CA ARG A 203 4.18 -18.29 -22.30
C ARG A 203 3.99 -17.18 -23.33
N SER A 204 5.10 -16.61 -23.79
CA SER A 204 5.14 -15.68 -24.91
C SER A 204 4.60 -16.31 -26.18
#